data_AF-A0A3D1JBQ3-F1
#
_entry.id   AF-A0A3D1JBQ3-F1
#
_cell.length_a   1.000
_cell.length_b   1.000
_cell.length_c   1.000
_cell.angle_alpha   90.00
_cell.angle_beta   90.00
_cell.angle_gamma   90.00
#
_symmetry.space_group_name_H-M   'P 1'
#
loop_
_entity.id
_entity.type
_entity.pdbx_description
1 polymer ?
#
loop_
_entity_poly.entity_id
_entity_poly.type
_entity_poly.pdbx_seq_one_letter_code
_entity_poly.pdbx_strand_id
1 'polypeptide(L)'
;MEKQANGMMAVFAALVSNILVAISKFVGYALSGSAAMLNESIHSVVDCSNQIFLLIGDKRSTKGQSELHQFGEGRAKYFFSTIVAMMLFFGGGALGVMEAVEKLLHPAHEVGNTWLVIAIL
;
A
#
# COMPACT_ATOMS: atom_id res chain seq x y z
N MET A 1 6.65 -20.57 25.15
CA MET A 1 6.94 -19.15 24.81
C MET A 1 7.07 -19.08 23.30
N GLU A 2 5.96 -18.96 22.59
CA GLU A 2 5.89 -19.19 21.15
C GLU A 2 5.54 -17.89 20.40
N LYS A 3 6.41 -17.50 19.46
CA LYS A 3 6.13 -16.65 18.28
C LYS A 3 5.45 -15.28 18.47
N GLN A 4 6.10 -14.33 19.14
CA GLN A 4 5.89 -12.89 18.83
C GLN A 4 6.78 -12.37 17.69
N ALA A 5 7.87 -13.08 17.37
CA ALA A 5 8.79 -12.72 16.28
C ALA A 5 8.18 -12.85 14.86
N ASN A 6 7.04 -13.53 14.70
CA ASN A 6 6.45 -13.81 13.38
C ASN A 6 5.75 -12.62 12.74
N GLY A 7 5.13 -11.72 13.53
CA GLY A 7 4.33 -10.62 12.98
C GLY A 7 5.17 -9.60 12.22
N MET A 8 6.27 -9.13 12.81
CA MET A 8 7.15 -8.16 12.16
C MET A 8 7.94 -8.75 11.00
N MET A 9 8.34 -10.03 11.09
CA MET A 9 8.92 -10.75 9.95
C MET A 9 7.93 -10.84 8.78
N ALA A 10 6.64 -11.11 9.04
CA ALA A 10 5.63 -11.15 8.01
C ALA A 10 5.41 -9.76 7.37
N VAL A 11 5.36 -8.69 8.17
CA VAL A 11 5.20 -7.33 7.66
C VAL A 11 6.41 -6.92 6.82
N PHE A 12 7.62 -7.28 7.24
CA PHE A 12 8.84 -7.02 6.50
C PHE A 12 8.93 -7.84 5.20
N ALA A 13 8.59 -9.13 5.23
CA ALA A 13 8.52 -9.97 4.05
C ALA A 13 7.51 -9.42 3.01
N ALA A 14 6.34 -8.97 3.48
CA ALA A 14 5.35 -8.32 2.64
C ALA A 14 5.88 -6.99 2.04
N LEU A 15 6.65 -6.19 2.79
CA LEU A 15 7.26 -4.98 2.24
C LEU A 15 8.24 -5.31 1.10
N VAL A 16 9.13 -6.29 1.32
CA VAL A 16 10.09 -6.72 0.28
C VAL A 16 9.35 -7.23 -0.96
N SER A 17 8.30 -8.03 -0.77
CA SER A 17 7.47 -8.52 -1.88
C SER A 17 6.82 -7.37 -2.64
N ASN A 18 6.23 -6.39 -1.95
CA ASN A 18 5.58 -5.23 -2.59
C ASN A 18 6.58 -4.37 -3.35
N ILE A 19 7.81 -4.22 -2.85
CA ILE A 19 8.88 -3.49 -3.56
C ILE A 19 9.26 -4.21 -4.85
N LEU A 20 9.41 -5.54 -4.82
CA LEU A 20 9.72 -6.33 -6.02
C LEU A 20 8.61 -6.23 -7.07
N VAL A 21 7.34 -6.27 -6.63
CA VAL A 21 6.18 -6.08 -7.51
C VAL A 21 6.16 -4.66 -8.07
N ALA A 22 6.39 -3.63 -7.25
CA ALA A 22 6.43 -2.24 -7.70
C ALA A 22 7.51 -2.03 -8.77
N ILE A 23 8.73 -2.54 -8.55
CA ILE A 23 9.82 -2.49 -9.53
C ILE A 23 9.39 -3.19 -10.84
N SER A 24 8.79 -4.38 -10.75
CA SER A 24 8.36 -5.14 -11.91
C SER A 24 7.30 -4.37 -12.73
N LYS A 25 6.32 -3.74 -12.06
CA LYS A 25 5.31 -2.91 -12.71
C LYS A 25 5.90 -1.65 -13.35
N PHE A 26 6.84 -0.97 -12.67
CA PHE A 26 7.54 0.18 -13.24
C PHE A 26 8.37 -0.17 -14.48
N VAL A 27 9.02 -1.34 -14.49
CA VAL A 27 9.70 -1.87 -15.69
C VAL A 27 8.68 -2.16 -16.79
N GLY A 28 7.56 -2.81 -16.45
CA GLY A 28 6.43 -3.03 -17.37
C GLY A 28 5.88 -1.72 -17.96
N TYR A 29 5.81 -0.66 -17.17
CA TYR A 29 5.43 0.67 -17.62
C TYR A 29 6.47 1.25 -18.58
N ALA A 30 7.76 1.21 -18.23
CA ALA A 30 8.83 1.71 -19.08
C ALA A 30 8.87 1.03 -20.46
N LEU A 31 8.53 -0.27 -20.50
CA LEU A 31 8.47 -1.05 -21.74
C LEU A 31 7.17 -0.82 -22.53
N SER A 32 6.02 -0.70 -21.85
CA SER A 32 4.72 -0.56 -22.51
C SER A 32 4.34 0.88 -22.85
N GLY A 33 4.88 1.86 -22.14
CA GLY A 33 4.46 3.27 -22.21
C GLY A 33 3.01 3.51 -21.79
N SER A 34 2.31 2.52 -21.22
CA SER A 34 0.87 2.57 -21.00
C SER A 34 0.49 3.36 -19.74
N ALA A 35 -0.46 4.28 -19.87
CA ALA A 35 -1.05 5.00 -18.73
C ALA A 35 -1.71 4.05 -17.71
N ALA A 36 -2.30 2.94 -18.17
CA ALA A 36 -2.87 1.93 -17.28
C ALA A 36 -1.79 1.24 -16.42
N MET A 37 -0.64 0.90 -17.02
CA MET A 37 0.48 0.30 -16.30
C MET A 37 1.14 1.29 -15.33
N LEU A 38 1.19 2.58 -15.69
CA LEU A 38 1.64 3.62 -14.78
C LEU A 38 0.76 3.71 -13.52
N ASN A 39 -0.57 3.67 -13.69
CA ASN A 39 -1.51 3.70 -12.57
C ASN A 39 -1.30 2.49 -11.64
N GLU A 40 -1.16 1.30 -12.22
CA GLU A 40 -0.83 0.08 -11.47
C GLU A 40 0.51 0.16 -10.72
N SER A 41 1.52 0.80 -11.33
CA SER A 41 2.82 1.03 -10.71
C SER A 41 2.73 1.98 -9.51
N ILE A 42 1.96 3.07 -9.65
CA ILE A 42 1.67 4.01 -8.55
C ILE A 42 0.95 3.30 -7.41
N HIS A 43 -0.02 2.43 -7.72
CA HIS A 43 -0.74 1.66 -6.72
C HIS A 43 0.21 0.81 -5.86
N SER A 44 1.15 0.10 -6.47
CA SER A 44 2.13 -0.70 -5.73
C SER A 44 3.09 0.13 -4.87
N VAL A 45 3.33 1.41 -5.21
CA VAL A 45 4.07 2.34 -4.34
C VAL A 45 3.24 2.74 -3.11
N VAL A 46 1.92 2.95 -3.30
CA VAL A 46 1.01 3.22 -2.18
C VAL A 46 0.98 2.02 -1.21
N ASP A 47 0.97 0.80 -1.72
CA ASP A 47 1.03 -0.42 -0.89
C ASP A 47 2.32 -0.53 -0.08
N CYS A 48 3.46 -0.21 -0.70
CA CYS A 48 4.73 -0.13 0.03
C CYS A 48 4.66 0.90 1.16
N SER A 49 4.04 2.06 0.90
CA SER A 49 3.91 3.15 1.87
C SER A 49 3.07 2.72 3.08
N ASN A 50 1.94 2.03 2.85
CA ASN A 50 1.11 1.47 3.91
C ASN A 50 1.90 0.52 4.81
N GLN A 51 2.69 -0.36 4.21
CA GLN A 51 3.52 -1.32 4.93
C GLN A 51 4.61 -0.63 5.77
N ILE A 52 5.21 0.45 5.25
CA ILE A 52 6.16 1.29 5.99
C ILE A 52 5.50 1.93 7.21
N PHE A 53 4.30 2.48 7.09
CA PHE A 53 3.58 3.06 8.23
C PHE A 53 3.32 2.04 9.34
N LEU A 54 2.93 0.82 8.97
CA LEU A 54 2.73 -0.27 9.94
C LEU A 54 4.05 -0.63 10.66
N LEU A 55 5.17 -0.71 9.94
CA LEU A 55 6.49 -0.96 10.54
C LEU A 55 6.91 0.16 11.50
N ILE A 56 6.67 1.42 11.14
CA ILE A 56 6.93 2.57 12.01
C ILE A 56 6.08 2.48 13.28
N GLY A 57 4.79 2.17 13.13
CA GLY A 57 3.87 1.99 14.25
C GLY A 57 4.29 0.88 15.18
N ASP A 58 4.73 -0.26 14.64
CA ASP A 58 5.22 -1.39 15.43
C ASP A 58 6.52 -1.03 16.17
N LYS A 59 7.51 -0.45 15.48
CA LYS A 59 8.79 -0.02 16.07
C LYS A 59 8.59 1.03 17.18
N ARG A 60 7.64 1.95 17.02
CA ARG A 60 7.29 2.91 18.08
C ARG A 60 6.55 2.21 19.21
N SER A 61 5.65 1.27 18.94
CA SER A 61 4.90 0.57 19.98
C SER A 61 5.78 -0.23 20.95
N THR A 62 6.95 -0.68 20.50
CA THR A 62 7.92 -1.37 21.35
C THR A 62 8.81 -0.42 22.17
N LYS A 63 8.74 0.89 21.95
CA LYS A 63 9.49 1.85 22.77
C LYS A 63 8.88 1.96 24.16
N GLY A 64 9.75 1.76 25.14
CA GLY A 64 9.43 1.92 26.57
C GLY A 64 9.19 3.37 26.97
N GLN A 65 9.17 3.61 28.27
CA GLN A 65 8.88 4.92 28.84
C GLN A 65 9.96 5.94 28.44
N SER A 66 9.53 7.19 28.21
CA SER A 66 10.40 8.34 27.97
C SER A 66 9.86 9.56 28.70
N GLU A 67 10.62 10.65 28.80
CA GLU A 67 10.16 11.87 29.46
C GLU A 67 8.85 12.43 28.85
N LEU A 68 8.69 12.29 27.53
CA LEU A 68 7.48 12.68 26.79
C LEU A 68 6.35 11.64 26.91
N HIS A 69 6.68 10.37 27.11
CA HIS A 69 5.71 9.28 27.20
C HIS A 69 5.98 8.41 28.44
N GLN A 70 5.46 8.86 29.59
CA GLN A 70 5.66 8.20 30.89
C GLN A 70 5.09 6.77 30.95
N PHE A 71 4.11 6.44 30.09
CA PHE A 71 3.53 5.10 29.97
C PHE A 71 4.07 4.31 28.77
N GLY A 72 5.07 4.83 28.05
CA GLY A 72 5.60 4.26 26.81
C GLY A 72 4.73 4.53 25.58
N GLU A 73 5.13 3.97 24.44
CA GLU A 73 4.52 4.27 23.13
C GLU A 73 3.64 3.14 22.58
N GLY A 74 3.19 2.18 23.41
CA GLY A 74 2.43 1.01 22.95
C GLY A 74 1.19 1.32 22.09
N ARG A 75 0.55 2.48 22.29
CA ARG A 75 -0.61 2.93 21.51
C ARG A 75 -0.26 3.40 20.09
N ALA A 76 1.03 3.60 19.78
CA ALA A 76 1.49 4.03 18.47
C ALA A 76 1.04 3.06 17.37
N LYS A 77 1.02 1.74 17.64
CA LYS A 77 0.55 0.75 16.67
C LYS A 77 -0.86 1.04 16.18
N TYR A 78 -1.80 1.33 17.09
CA TYR A 78 -3.17 1.67 16.72
C TYR A 78 -3.25 2.98 15.95
N PHE A 79 -2.48 3.98 16.36
CA PHE A 79 -2.44 5.27 15.67
C PHE A 79 -2.01 5.13 14.20
N PHE A 80 -0.91 4.42 13.95
CA PHE A 80 -0.43 4.18 12.59
C PHE A 80 -1.36 3.26 11.79
N SER A 81 -1.98 2.25 12.40
CA SER A 81 -3.01 1.45 11.74
C SER A 81 -4.22 2.27 11.31
N THR A 82 -4.65 3.25 12.13
CA THR A 82 -5.73 4.17 11.76
C THR A 82 -5.35 5.06 10.58
N ILE A 83 -4.10 5.57 10.54
CA ILE A 83 -3.61 6.34 9.39
C ILE A 83 -3.69 5.50 8.11
N VAL A 84 -3.19 4.25 8.15
CA VAL A 84 -3.26 3.35 6.99
C VAL A 84 -4.71 3.08 6.58
N ALA A 85 -5.61 2.82 7.53
CA ALA A 85 -7.02 2.63 7.25
C ALA A 85 -7.65 3.86 6.58
N MET A 86 -7.31 5.07 7.03
CA MET A 86 -7.76 6.32 6.40
C MET A 86 -7.20 6.46 4.98
N MET A 87 -5.91 6.16 4.76
CA MET A 87 -5.31 6.22 3.41
C MET A 87 -6.01 5.26 2.45
N LEU A 88 -6.28 4.03 2.87
CA LEU A 88 -7.02 3.06 2.05
C LEU A 88 -8.46 3.49 1.80
N PHE A 89 -9.15 4.00 2.83
CA PHE A 89 -10.54 4.39 2.72
C PHE A 89 -10.73 5.63 1.83
N PHE A 90 -9.97 6.69 2.07
CA PHE A 90 -10.10 7.93 1.30
C PHE A 90 -9.36 7.85 -0.04
N GLY A 91 -8.15 7.30 -0.07
CA GLY A 91 -7.37 7.16 -1.30
C GLY A 91 -7.94 6.10 -2.23
N GLY A 92 -8.20 4.89 -1.74
CA GLY A 92 -8.76 3.81 -2.55
C GLY A 92 -10.26 3.93 -2.74
N GLY A 93 -10.99 4.08 -1.63
CA GLY A 93 -12.45 4.06 -1.63
C GLY A 93 -13.09 5.28 -2.29
N ALA A 94 -12.71 6.50 -1.88
CA ALA A 94 -13.35 7.70 -2.43
C ALA A 94 -13.03 7.92 -3.91
N LEU A 95 -11.76 7.76 -4.32
CA LEU A 95 -11.38 7.83 -5.73
C LEU A 95 -12.04 6.72 -6.56
N GLY A 96 -12.10 5.50 -6.01
CA GLY A 96 -12.76 4.37 -6.68
C GLY A 96 -14.26 4.63 -6.91
N VAL A 97 -14.96 5.21 -5.94
CA VAL A 97 -16.38 5.60 -6.10
C VAL A 97 -16.52 6.71 -7.15
N MET A 98 -15.66 7.73 -7.12
CA MET A 98 -15.70 8.80 -8.12
C MET A 98 -15.52 8.25 -9.54
N GLU A 99 -14.50 7.42 -9.76
CA GLU A 99 -14.23 6.85 -11.08
C GLU A 99 -15.30 5.83 -11.52
N ALA A 100 -15.87 5.08 -10.58
CA ALA A 100 -17.01 4.20 -10.88
C ALA A 100 -18.24 4.98 -11.33
N VAL A 101 -18.57 6.09 -10.65
CA VAL A 101 -19.68 6.97 -11.03
C VAL A 101 -19.42 7.58 -12.41
N GLU A 102 -18.19 8.03 -12.68
CA GLU A 102 -17.82 8.58 -13.99
C GLU A 102 -17.99 7.55 -15.12
N LYS A 103 -17.50 6.32 -14.93
CA LYS A 103 -17.63 5.24 -15.92
C LYS A 103 -19.07 4.77 -16.13
N LEU A 104 -19.92 4.85 -15.11
CA LEU A 104 -21.36 4.56 -15.22
C LEU A 104 -22.09 5.64 -16.05
N LEU A 105 -21.67 6.90 -15.95
CA LEU A 105 -22.30 8.02 -16.64
C LEU A 105 -21.73 8.24 -18.06
N HIS A 106 -20.46 7.92 -18.28
CA HIS A 106 -19.77 8.05 -19.55
C HIS A 106 -19.01 6.75 -19.91
N PRO A 107 -19.67 5.77 -20.54
CA PRO A 107 -19.02 4.54 -20.96
C PRO A 107 -18.10 4.80 -22.17
N ALA A 108 -16.82 5.06 -21.93
CA ALA A 108 -15.79 5.09 -22.97
C ALA A 108 -14.97 3.79 -22.92
N HIS A 109 -15.07 2.98 -23.97
CA HIS A 109 -14.24 1.78 -24.14
C HIS A 109 -13.30 1.99 -25.32
N GLU A 110 -11.99 1.97 -25.05
CA GLU A 110 -11.02 1.09 -25.73
C GLU A 110 -9.78 0.95 -24.83
N VAL A 111 -9.58 -0.21 -24.22
CA VAL A 111 -8.32 -0.55 -23.54
C VAL A 111 -7.45 -1.27 -24.56
N GLY A 112 -6.54 -0.54 -25.20
CA GLY A 112 -5.53 -1.14 -26.07
C GLY A 112 -4.56 -1.99 -25.26
N ASN A 113 -4.27 -3.20 -25.74
CA ASN A 113 -3.22 -4.11 -25.25
C ASN A 113 -3.47 -4.79 -23.88
N THR A 114 -4.69 -5.27 -23.65
CA THR A 114 -5.13 -6.01 -22.44
C THR A 114 -4.22 -7.17 -22.03
N TRP A 115 -3.58 -7.85 -22.99
CA TRP A 115 -2.74 -9.02 -22.72
C TRP A 115 -1.47 -8.70 -21.93
N LEU A 116 -0.81 -7.56 -22.19
CA LEU A 116 0.37 -7.13 -21.44
C LEU A 116 0.04 -6.73 -20.01
N VAL A 117 -1.15 -6.15 -19.80
CA VAL A 117 -1.64 -5.75 -18.48
C VAL A 117 -1.98 -6.98 -17.65
N ILE A 118 -2.68 -7.98 -18.21
CA ILE A 118 -3.02 -9.25 -17.53
C ILE A 118 -1.78 -10.06 -17.15
N ALA A 119 -0.72 -10.06 -17.96
CA ALA A 119 0.47 -10.84 -17.67
C ALA A 119 1.32 -10.30 -16.50
N ILE A 120 1.12 -9.02 -16.14
CA ILE A 120 1.93 -8.30 -15.16
C ILE A 120 1.18 -8.04 -13.84
N LEU A 121 -0.16 -7.99 -13.89
CA LEU A 121 -1.05 -7.96 -12.72
C LEU A 121 -1.04 -9.29 -11.97
#